data_AF-A0A4Y2G3G5-F1
#
_entry.id   AF-A0A4Y2G3G5-F1
#
_cell.length_a   1.000
_cell.length_b   1.000
_cell.length_c   1.000
_cell.angle_alpha   90.00
_cell.angle_beta   90.00
_cell.angle_gamma   90.00
#
_symmetry.space_group_name_H-M   'P 1'
#
loop_
_entity.id
_entity.type
_entity.pdbx_description
1 polymer ?
#
loop_
_entity_poly.entity_id
_entity_poly.type
_entity_poly.pdbx_seq_one_letter_code
_entity_poly.pdbx_strand_id
1 'polypeptide(L)'
;MHGRDGPVAWPTHSPDLSSIYFFLFWRGVFLEALIWETPTGSEENLNAKLSFAAATVRDILGIIERAPQSLTRRCQACIDVGATF
;
A
#
# COMPACT_ATOMS: atom_id res chain seq x y z
N MET A 1 8.15 -17.99 -9.55
CA MET A 1 8.97 -17.11 -10.39
C MET A 1 8.89 -15.73 -9.74
N HIS A 2 9.87 -15.36 -8.93
CA HIS A 2 9.75 -14.31 -7.92
C HIS A 2 10.48 -13.02 -8.35
N GLY A 3 9.72 -11.99 -8.73
CA GLY A 3 9.89 -10.57 -8.38
C GLY A 3 11.26 -9.85 -8.41
N ARG A 4 12.31 -10.36 -9.07
CA ARG A 4 13.65 -9.73 -9.06
C ARG A 4 13.98 -8.86 -10.28
N ASP A 5 13.21 -8.94 -11.36
CA ASP A 5 13.54 -8.28 -12.64
C ASP A 5 12.87 -6.90 -12.82
N GLY A 6 12.36 -6.31 -11.73
CA GLY A 6 11.85 -4.95 -11.75
C GLY A 6 12.99 -3.93 -11.88
N PRO A 7 12.72 -2.71 -12.38
CA PRO A 7 13.74 -1.65 -12.49
C PRO A 7 14.29 -1.20 -11.12
N VAL A 8 13.65 -1.62 -10.02
CA VAL A 8 14.06 -1.35 -8.64
C VAL A 8 14.26 -2.69 -7.93
N ALA A 9 15.46 -2.90 -7.40
CA ALA A 9 15.76 -4.06 -6.57
C ALA A 9 14.86 -4.05 -5.32
N TRP A 10 14.16 -5.15 -5.08
CA TRP A 10 13.23 -5.28 -3.98
C TRP A 10 13.53 -6.51 -3.12
N PRO A 11 13.68 -6.35 -1.80
CA PRO A 11 13.93 -7.49 -0.92
C PRO A 11 12.71 -8.44 -0.87
N THR A 12 12.99 -9.73 -0.73
CA THR A 12 11.95 -10.76 -0.69
C THR A 12 11.17 -10.66 0.62
N HIS A 13 9.84 -10.71 0.57
CA HIS A 13 8.95 -10.62 1.74
C HIS A 13 9.00 -9.28 2.51
N SER A 14 9.17 -8.15 1.83
CA SER A 14 9.10 -6.81 2.44
C SER A 14 7.82 -6.04 2.08
N PRO A 15 6.64 -6.45 2.59
CA PRO A 15 5.42 -5.64 2.50
C PRO A 15 5.59 -4.32 3.27
N ASP A 16 6.54 -4.30 4.20
CA ASP A 16 6.95 -3.16 4.97
C ASP A 16 7.83 -2.15 4.20
N LEU A 17 8.17 -2.41 2.95
CA LEU A 17 8.80 -1.41 2.09
C LEU A 17 7.82 -0.93 1.02
N SER A 18 6.72 -1.66 0.79
CA SER A 18 5.79 -1.30 -0.27
C SER A 18 4.93 -0.15 0.24
N SER A 19 5.13 1.04 -0.34
CA SER A 19 4.37 2.22 0.05
C SER A 19 2.87 1.99 -0.17
N ILE A 20 2.50 1.39 -1.31
CA ILE A 20 1.11 1.03 -1.61
C ILE A 20 0.57 0.04 -0.58
N TYR A 21 1.27 -1.07 -0.34
CA TYR A 21 0.75 -2.08 0.58
C TYR A 21 0.65 -1.55 2.01
N PHE A 22 1.69 -0.85 2.47
CA PHE A 22 1.70 -0.30 3.82
C PHE A 22 0.64 0.77 4.03
N PHE A 23 0.47 1.69 3.10
CA PHE A 23 -0.47 2.78 3.32
C PHE A 23 -1.92 2.41 2.99
N LEU A 24 -2.17 1.53 2.03
CA LEU A 24 -3.52 1.20 1.59
C LEU A 24 -4.12 -0.03 2.29
N PHE A 25 -3.29 -0.96 2.77
CA PHE A 25 -3.76 -2.19 3.41
C PHE A 25 -3.36 -2.28 4.88
N TRP A 26 -2.13 -1.90 5.25
CA TRP A 26 -1.64 -2.09 6.62
C TRP A 26 -1.95 -0.92 7.57
N ARG A 27 -1.65 0.30 7.14
CA ARG A 27 -1.71 1.53 7.96
C ARG A 27 -2.97 2.35 7.68
N GLY A 28 -3.48 2.29 6.46
CA GLY A 28 -4.77 2.85 6.07
C GLY A 28 -5.79 1.73 5.97
N VAL A 29 -6.40 1.36 7.10
CA VAL A 29 -7.56 0.46 7.21
C VAL A 29 -8.80 1.15 6.62
N PHE A 30 -8.70 1.64 5.39
CA PHE A 30 -9.72 2.46 4.74
C PHE A 30 -10.17 1.85 3.43
N LEU A 31 -9.25 1.39 2.58
CA LEU A 31 -9.63 0.76 1.31
C LEU A 31 -10.29 -0.60 1.51
N GLU A 32 -9.65 -1.47 2.30
CA GLU A 32 -10.21 -2.79 2.61
C GLU A 32 -11.54 -2.64 3.36
N ALA A 33 -11.60 -1.78 4.39
CA ALA A 33 -12.84 -1.51 5.11
C ALA A 33 -13.97 -1.00 4.20
N LEU A 34 -13.70 -0.01 3.33
CA LEU A 34 -14.73 0.50 2.39
C LEU A 34 -15.22 -0.55 1.41
N ILE A 35 -14.32 -1.42 0.94
CA ILE A 35 -14.66 -2.45 -0.05
C ILE A 35 -15.55 -3.52 0.59
N TRP A 36 -15.26 -3.93 1.82
CA TRP A 36 -15.98 -5.00 2.51
C TRP A 36 -17.20 -4.54 3.31
N GLU A 37 -17.33 -3.25 3.61
CA GLU A 37 -18.51 -2.70 4.32
C GLU A 37 -19.80 -2.83 3.51
N THR A 38 -19.73 -2.78 2.18
CA THR A 38 -20.92 -2.94 1.33
C THR A 38 -20.91 -4.29 0.64
N PRO A 39 -21.99 -5.09 0.69
CA PRO A 39 -22.10 -6.33 -0.07
C PRO A 39 -21.95 -6.05 -1.57
N THR A 40 -21.07 -6.79 -2.26
CA THR A 40 -20.92 -6.71 -3.72
C THR A 40 -21.75 -7.79 -4.39
N GLY A 41 -22.83 -7.39 -5.08
CA GLY A 41 -23.63 -8.31 -5.89
C GLY A 41 -23.06 -8.61 -7.30
N SER A 42 -21.98 -7.93 -7.72
CA SER A 42 -21.33 -8.08 -9.05
C SER A 42 -19.90 -7.50 -9.04
N GLU A 43 -19.02 -7.97 -9.92
CA GLU A 43 -17.66 -7.45 -10.12
C GLU A 43 -17.64 -5.97 -10.57
N GLU A 44 -18.63 -5.54 -11.34
CA GLU A 44 -18.73 -4.16 -11.82
C GLU A 44 -18.99 -3.18 -10.66
N ASN A 45 -19.73 -3.65 -9.65
CA ASN A 45 -19.93 -2.93 -8.39
C ASN A 45 -18.64 -2.88 -7.55
N LEU A 46 -17.77 -3.90 -7.63
CA LEU A 46 -16.48 -3.91 -6.94
C LEU A 46 -15.53 -2.88 -7.55
N ASN A 47 -15.46 -2.76 -8.89
CA ASN A 47 -14.63 -1.76 -9.56
C ASN A 47 -15.07 -0.31 -9.24
N ALA A 48 -16.37 -0.07 -9.20
CA ALA A 48 -16.92 1.23 -8.80
C ALA A 48 -16.57 1.56 -7.34
N LYS A 49 -16.70 0.59 -6.43
CA LYS A 49 -16.31 0.74 -5.01
C LYS A 49 -14.82 0.98 -4.83
N LEU A 50 -13.97 0.24 -5.54
CA LEU A 50 -12.53 0.42 -5.51
C LEU A 50 -12.15 1.83 -5.99
N SER A 51 -12.77 2.29 -7.08
CA SER A 51 -12.53 3.64 -7.62
C SER A 51 -12.97 4.74 -6.65
N PHE A 52 -14.14 4.58 -6.02
CA PHE A 52 -14.64 5.49 -4.99
C PHE A 52 -13.74 5.50 -3.75
N ALA A 53 -13.32 4.34 -3.27
CA ALA A 53 -12.43 4.21 -2.13
C ALA A 53 -11.03 4.79 -2.42
N ALA A 54 -10.51 4.58 -3.63
CA ALA A 54 -9.23 5.16 -4.06
C ALA A 54 -9.31 6.69 -4.12
N ALA A 55 -10.41 7.25 -4.65
CA ALA A 55 -10.64 8.69 -4.64
C ALA A 55 -10.75 9.24 -3.22
N THR A 56 -11.48 8.55 -2.34
CA THR A 56 -11.64 8.90 -0.92
C THR A 56 -10.29 8.89 -0.20
N VAL A 57 -9.45 7.88 -0.41
CA VAL A 57 -8.10 7.82 0.15
C VAL A 57 -7.21 8.92 -0.42
N ARG A 58 -7.32 9.23 -1.70
CA ARG A 58 -6.57 10.33 -2.32
C ARG A 58 -6.91 11.68 -1.66
N ASP A 59 -8.18 11.94 -1.41
CA ASP A 59 -8.67 13.23 -0.89
C ASP A 59 -8.47 13.38 0.63
N ILE A 60 -8.72 12.33 1.42
CA ILE A 60 -8.62 12.40 2.89
C ILE A 60 -7.17 12.40 3.36
N LEU A 61 -6.33 11.56 2.73
CA LEU A 61 -5.18 11.06 3.45
C LEU A 61 -3.86 11.74 3.13
N GLY A 62 -3.73 12.57 2.08
CA GLY A 62 -2.43 13.16 1.70
C GLY A 62 -1.29 12.13 1.68
N ILE A 63 -1.65 10.85 1.54
CA ILE A 63 -0.79 9.71 1.88
C ILE A 63 0.30 9.61 0.83
N ILE A 64 -0.03 9.97 -0.41
CA ILE A 64 0.90 10.04 -1.52
C ILE A 64 2.03 11.01 -1.21
N GLU A 65 1.74 12.15 -0.58
CA GLU A 65 2.75 13.16 -0.24
C GLU A 65 3.63 12.73 0.94
N ARG A 66 3.06 11.99 1.90
CA ARG A 66 3.78 11.48 3.09
C ARG A 66 4.46 10.13 2.87
N ALA A 67 4.13 9.44 1.79
CA ALA A 67 4.67 8.12 1.47
C ALA A 67 6.19 8.11 1.30
N PRO A 68 6.82 9.06 0.58
CA PRO A 68 8.27 9.11 0.43
C PRO A 68 8.99 9.22 1.77
N GLN A 69 8.57 10.14 2.64
CA GLN A 69 9.19 10.36 3.96
C GLN A 69 9.06 9.12 4.85
N SER A 70 7.87 8.49 4.84
CA SER A 70 7.64 7.27 5.60
C SER A 70 8.44 6.09 5.05
N LEU A 71 8.63 5.99 3.74
CA LEU A 71 9.46 4.97 3.12
C LEU A 71 10.91 5.14 3.55
N THR A 72 11.46 6.35 3.46
CA THR A 72 12.83 6.65 3.92
C THR A 72 13.04 6.22 5.38
N ARG A 73 12.10 6.56 6.27
CA ARG A 73 12.19 6.17 7.69
C ARG A 73 12.21 4.65 7.88
N ARG A 74 11.45 3.92 7.07
CA ARG A 74 11.34 2.45 7.16
C ARG A 74 12.56 1.77 6.57
N CYS A 75 13.05 2.23 5.43
CA CYS A 75 14.33 1.79 4.89
C CYS A 75 15.45 1.98 5.91
N GLN A 76 15.49 3.14 6.60
CA GLN A 76 16.48 3.38 7.65
C GLN A 76 16.32 2.40 8.82
N ALA A 77 15.10 2.18 9.29
CA ALA A 77 14.84 1.21 10.34
C ALA A 77 15.25 -0.22 9.94
N CYS A 78 15.06 -0.62 8.68
CA CYS A 78 15.54 -1.91 8.16
C CYS A 78 17.07 -2.01 8.18
N ILE A 79 17.78 -0.93 7.83
CA ILE A 79 19.26 -0.87 7.90
C ILE A 79 19.72 -1.01 9.35
N ASP A 80 19.05 -0.30 10.27
CA ASP A 80 19.44 -0.25 11.69
C ASP A 80 19.29 -1.63 12.37
N VAL A 81 18.35 -2.47 11.91
CA VAL A 81 18.18 -3.86 12.40
C VAL A 81 19.07 -4.88 11.67
N GLY A 82 19.95 -4.42 10.77
CA GLY A 82 20.93 -5.26 10.08
C GLY A 82 20.40 -6.00 8.84
N ALA A 83 19.26 -5.57 8.27
CA ALA A 83 18.76 -6.16 7.03
C ALA A 83 19.58 -5.67 5.82
N THR A 84 20.04 -6.61 4.99
CA THR A 84 20.64 -6.35 3.67
C THR A 84 19.56 -6.44 2.58
N PHE A 85 19.48 -5.40 1.74
CA PHE A 85 18.58 -5.31 0.59
C PHE A 85 19.01 -6.21 -0.57
#